data_AF-A0A147EYJ7-F1
#
_entry.id   AF-A0A147EYJ7-F1
#
_cell.length_a   1.000
_cell.length_b   1.000
_cell.length_c   1.000
_cell.angle_alpha   90.00
_cell.angle_beta   90.00
_cell.angle_gamma   90.00
#
_symmetry.space_group_name_H-M   'P 1'
#
loop_
_entity.id
_entity.type
_entity.pdbx_description
1 polymer ?
#
loop_
_entity_poly.entity_id
_entity_poly.type
_entity_poly.pdbx_seq_one_letter_code
_entity_poly.pdbx_strand_id
1 'polypeptide(L)'
;MNTIHPAVAATLRSIIGLEVDDADPLHRKLAKTITDLGPGATYGQRIVALRFDFAWELRTAGKVFGDAKGEYEVTKSKRVVEITEKAALEERKITLGLAEHMAEAELYELKLTYLVAEQRERAMRKFLEALDAALDNHRTDRADSRAVDRASAQGYGGGA
;
A
#
# COMPACT_ATOMS: atom_id res chain seq x y z
N MET A 1 -24.44 -9.15 6.77
CA MET A 1 -23.05 -8.94 6.31
C MET A 1 -22.53 -10.29 5.87
N ASN A 2 -22.08 -10.45 4.62
CA ASN A 2 -21.47 -11.70 4.17
C ASN A 2 -20.04 -11.78 4.70
N THR A 3 -19.81 -12.70 5.63
CA THR A 3 -18.50 -13.04 6.18
C THR A 3 -17.57 -13.58 5.09
N ILE A 4 -16.28 -13.26 5.11
CA ILE A 4 -15.33 -13.80 4.13
C ILE A 4 -15.17 -15.32 4.35
N HIS A 5 -15.28 -16.09 3.27
CA HIS A 5 -15.22 -17.55 3.35
C HIS A 5 -13.83 -18.02 3.85
N PRO A 6 -13.71 -18.96 4.80
CA PRO A 6 -12.44 -19.38 5.39
C PRO A 6 -11.38 -19.84 4.37
N ALA A 7 -11.78 -20.54 3.31
CA ALA A 7 -10.86 -20.97 2.25
C ALA A 7 -10.25 -19.80 1.46
N VAL A 8 -11.02 -18.70 1.29
CA VAL A 8 -10.54 -17.47 0.65
C VAL A 8 -9.58 -16.75 1.59
N ALA A 9 -9.92 -16.67 2.87
CA ALA A 9 -9.03 -16.10 3.88
C ALA A 9 -7.70 -16.87 4.00
N ALA A 10 -7.74 -18.20 3.97
CA ALA A 10 -6.55 -19.05 3.96
C ALA A 10 -5.71 -18.82 2.70
N THR A 11 -6.35 -18.64 1.53
CA THR A 11 -5.65 -18.31 0.28
C THR A 11 -4.94 -16.96 0.38
N LEU A 12 -5.62 -15.93 0.87
CA LEU A 12 -5.01 -14.61 1.07
C LEU A 12 -3.85 -14.68 2.06
N ARG A 13 -4.03 -15.34 3.21
CA ARG A 13 -2.94 -15.56 4.17
C ARG A 13 -1.75 -16.27 3.53
N SER A 14 -1.98 -17.27 2.70
CA SER A 14 -0.92 -18.02 2.02
C SER A 14 -0.17 -17.20 0.98
N ILE A 15 -0.84 -16.30 0.24
CA ILE A 15 -0.23 -15.54 -0.86
C ILE A 15 0.49 -14.30 -0.31
N ILE A 16 -0.12 -13.62 0.66
CA ILE A 16 0.28 -12.26 1.07
C ILE A 16 0.52 -12.12 2.58
N GLY A 17 0.46 -13.20 3.36
CA GLY A 17 0.67 -13.17 4.81
C GLY A 17 -0.41 -12.38 5.57
N LEU A 18 -1.52 -12.06 4.91
CA LEU A 18 -2.54 -11.16 5.44
C LEU A 18 -3.50 -11.88 6.39
N GLU A 19 -3.62 -11.35 7.60
CA GLU A 19 -4.76 -11.61 8.48
C GLU A 19 -5.99 -10.86 7.94
N VAL A 20 -6.99 -11.61 7.48
CA VAL A 20 -8.16 -11.04 6.83
C VAL A 20 -9.14 -10.52 7.87
N ASP A 21 -9.28 -9.21 7.92
CA ASP A 21 -10.33 -8.50 8.64
C ASP A 21 -11.56 -8.24 7.73
N ASP A 22 -12.71 -8.81 8.09
CA ASP A 22 -13.99 -8.66 7.40
C ASP A 22 -14.54 -7.23 7.45
N ALA A 23 -14.11 -6.41 8.41
CA ALA A 23 -14.49 -5.01 8.52
C ALA A 23 -13.81 -4.15 7.45
N ASP A 24 -12.61 -4.53 7.01
CA ASP A 24 -11.81 -3.76 6.07
C ASP A 24 -12.35 -3.88 4.61
N PRO A 25 -12.73 -2.76 3.97
CA PRO A 25 -13.18 -2.75 2.58
C PRO A 25 -12.16 -3.31 1.58
N LEU A 26 -10.87 -3.09 1.79
CA LEU A 26 -9.80 -3.63 0.95
C LEU A 26 -9.78 -5.14 1.05
N HIS A 27 -9.82 -5.70 2.25
CA HIS A 27 -9.81 -7.15 2.45
C HIS A 27 -11.01 -7.82 1.79
N ARG A 28 -12.20 -7.21 1.90
CA ARG A 28 -13.40 -7.67 1.19
C ARG A 28 -13.23 -7.63 -0.32
N LYS A 29 -12.62 -6.57 -0.87
CA LYS A 29 -12.32 -6.46 -2.30
C LYS A 29 -11.39 -7.59 -2.76
N LEU A 30 -10.29 -7.81 -2.05
CA LEU A 30 -9.33 -8.88 -2.35
C LEU A 30 -9.95 -10.27 -2.25
N ALA A 31 -10.77 -10.50 -1.21
CA ALA A 31 -11.49 -11.75 -1.04
C ALA A 31 -12.49 -11.98 -2.19
N LYS A 32 -13.18 -10.92 -2.63
CA LYS A 32 -14.05 -10.98 -3.81
C LYS A 32 -13.24 -11.35 -5.06
N THR A 33 -12.08 -10.73 -5.29
CA THR A 33 -11.20 -11.05 -6.42
C THR A 33 -10.80 -12.51 -6.44
N ILE A 34 -10.39 -13.07 -5.30
CA ILE A 34 -10.07 -14.50 -5.19
C ILE A 34 -11.30 -15.38 -5.44
N THR A 35 -12.47 -14.96 -4.97
CA THR A 35 -13.73 -15.69 -5.18
C THR A 35 -14.13 -15.70 -6.65
N ASP A 36 -14.07 -14.55 -7.33
CA ASP A 36 -14.45 -14.38 -8.74
C ASP A 36 -13.54 -15.17 -9.69
N LEU A 37 -12.25 -15.31 -9.35
CA LEU A 37 -11.31 -16.16 -10.08
C LEU A 37 -11.65 -17.65 -10.01
N GLY A 38 -12.39 -18.06 -8.99
CA GLY A 38 -12.80 -19.44 -8.77
C GLY A 38 -11.69 -20.38 -8.29
N PRO A 39 -12.05 -21.64 -7.98
CA PRO A 39 -11.11 -22.62 -7.42
C PRO A 39 -10.02 -23.06 -8.41
N GLY A 40 -10.30 -23.04 -9.72
CA GLY A 40 -9.36 -23.46 -10.76
C GLY A 40 -8.23 -22.46 -11.08
N ALA A 41 -8.29 -21.24 -10.55
CA ALA A 41 -7.26 -20.24 -10.81
C ALA A 41 -5.91 -20.64 -10.21
N THR A 42 -4.86 -20.56 -11.04
CA THR A 42 -3.48 -20.82 -10.62
C THR A 42 -2.97 -19.76 -9.66
N TYR A 43 -1.95 -20.09 -8.87
CA TYR A 43 -1.29 -19.15 -7.95
C TYR A 43 -0.87 -17.84 -8.63
N GLY A 44 -0.23 -17.93 -9.81
CA GLY A 44 0.19 -16.76 -10.59
C GLY A 44 -0.98 -15.88 -11.06
N GLN A 45 -2.11 -16.48 -11.48
CA GLN A 45 -3.30 -15.71 -11.86
C GLN A 45 -3.90 -14.95 -10.67
N ARG A 46 -3.90 -15.57 -9.48
CA ARG A 46 -4.35 -14.94 -8.23
C ARG A 46 -3.47 -13.75 -7.86
N ILE A 47 -2.14 -13.90 -7.89
CA ILE A 47 -1.21 -12.79 -7.61
C ILE A 47 -1.42 -11.63 -8.58
N VAL A 48 -1.48 -11.91 -9.89
CA VAL A 48 -1.64 -10.87 -10.90
C VAL A 48 -2.95 -10.09 -10.71
N ALA A 49 -4.06 -10.79 -10.43
CA ALA A 49 -5.34 -10.13 -10.16
C ALA A 49 -5.30 -9.26 -8.90
N LEU A 50 -4.75 -9.78 -7.79
CA LEU A 50 -4.58 -9.02 -6.55
C LEU A 50 -3.71 -7.78 -6.78
N ARG A 51 -2.65 -7.91 -7.58
CA ARG A 51 -1.76 -6.79 -7.93
C ARG A 51 -2.49 -5.68 -8.68
N PHE A 52 -3.38 -6.01 -9.61
CA PHE A 52 -4.20 -5.00 -10.29
C PHE A 52 -5.12 -4.25 -9.33
N ASP A 53 -5.79 -4.97 -8.42
CA ASP A 53 -6.65 -4.34 -7.41
C ASP A 53 -5.86 -3.44 -6.46
N PHE A 54 -4.70 -3.91 -6.00
CA PHE A 54 -3.81 -3.10 -5.15
C PHE A 54 -3.24 -1.89 -5.86
N ALA A 55 -2.86 -2.00 -7.14
CA ALA A 55 -2.35 -0.87 -7.90
C ALA A 55 -3.42 0.24 -8.04
N TRP A 56 -4.69 -0.15 -8.22
CA TRP A 56 -5.80 0.81 -8.23
C TRP A 56 -5.97 1.49 -6.88
N GLU A 57 -5.96 0.73 -5.78
CA GLU A 57 -6.11 1.29 -4.43
C GLU A 57 -4.91 2.16 -4.03
N LEU A 58 -3.69 1.79 -4.43
CA LEU A 58 -2.48 2.59 -4.25
C LEU A 58 -2.60 3.93 -4.99
N ARG A 59 -3.13 3.95 -6.22
CA ARG A 59 -3.37 5.19 -6.95
C ARG A 59 -4.36 6.10 -6.21
N THR A 60 -5.45 5.53 -5.69
CA THR A 60 -6.41 6.28 -4.87
C THR A 60 -5.76 6.83 -3.59
N ALA A 61 -4.99 6.01 -2.87
CA ALA A 61 -4.28 6.44 -1.69
C ALA A 61 -3.26 7.54 -1.99
N GLY A 62 -2.52 7.43 -3.10
CA GLY A 62 -1.59 8.45 -3.56
C GLY A 62 -2.27 9.78 -3.88
N LYS A 63 -3.47 9.76 -4.47
CA LYS A 63 -4.27 10.97 -4.67
C LYS A 63 -4.67 11.59 -3.34
N VAL A 64 -5.23 10.79 -2.42
CA VAL A 64 -5.65 11.28 -1.09
C VAL A 64 -4.47 11.88 -0.32
N PHE A 65 -3.30 11.24 -0.37
CA PHE A 65 -2.08 11.78 0.23
C PHE A 65 -1.66 13.10 -0.43
N GLY A 66 -1.62 13.16 -1.76
CA GLY A 66 -1.26 14.37 -2.50
C GLY A 66 -2.18 15.54 -2.18
N ASP A 67 -3.50 15.30 -2.16
CA ASP A 67 -4.52 16.31 -1.86
C ASP A 67 -4.35 16.81 -0.41
N ALA A 68 -4.24 15.90 0.57
CA ALA A 68 -4.08 16.26 1.99
C ALA A 68 -2.76 17.00 2.28
N LYS A 69 -1.66 16.57 1.66
CA LYS A 69 -0.37 17.25 1.77
C LYS A 69 -0.42 18.65 1.17
N GLY A 70 -1.02 18.79 -0.01
CA GLY A 70 -1.19 20.08 -0.67
C GLY A 70 -2.03 21.05 0.16
N GLU A 71 -3.14 20.57 0.73
CA GLU A 71 -3.99 21.38 1.62
C GLU A 71 -3.24 21.87 2.86
N TYR A 72 -2.48 20.98 3.51
CA TYR A 72 -1.65 21.34 4.66
C TYR A 72 -0.58 22.39 4.29
N GLU A 73 0.18 22.18 3.22
CA GLU A 73 1.28 23.07 2.82
C GLU A 73 0.77 24.47 2.42
N VAL A 74 -0.33 24.54 1.67
CA VAL A 74 -0.95 25.81 1.29
C VAL A 74 -1.49 26.54 2.51
N THR A 75 -2.18 25.83 3.41
CA THR A 75 -2.76 26.44 4.62
C THR A 75 -1.67 26.92 5.57
N LYS A 76 -0.62 26.11 5.77
CA LYS A 76 0.56 26.51 6.56
C LYS A 76 1.21 27.76 6.00
N SER A 77 1.43 27.82 4.68
CA SER A 77 2.08 28.97 4.05
C SER A 77 1.27 30.26 4.23
N LYS A 78 -0.05 30.21 4.01
CA LYS A 78 -0.94 31.35 4.28
C LYS A 78 -0.88 31.77 5.74
N ARG A 79 -0.89 30.80 6.65
CA ARG A 79 -0.90 31.09 8.08
C ARG A 79 0.40 31.73 8.57
N VAL A 80 1.54 31.29 8.05
CA VAL A 80 2.85 31.91 8.34
C VAL A 80 2.88 33.38 7.89
N VAL A 81 2.33 33.68 6.71
CA VAL A 81 2.21 35.07 6.22
C VAL A 81 1.33 35.89 7.16
N GLU A 82 0.13 35.42 7.49
CA GLU A 82 -0.77 36.11 8.42
C GLU A 82 -0.14 36.41 9.78
N ILE A 83 0.58 35.43 10.35
CA ILE A 83 1.28 35.59 11.63
C ILE A 83 2.37 36.67 11.52
N THR A 84 3.11 36.67 10.42
CA THR A 84 4.20 37.63 10.17
C THR A 84 3.68 39.04 9.92
N GLU A 85 2.63 39.19 9.11
CA GLU A 85 1.99 40.48 8.86
C GLU A 85 1.38 41.06 10.14
N LYS A 86 0.69 40.24 10.93
CA LYS A 86 0.13 40.66 12.22
C LYS A 86 1.22 41.11 13.19
N ALA A 87 2.32 40.38 13.28
CA ALA A 87 3.45 40.79 14.13
C ALA A 87 4.05 42.12 13.68
N ALA A 88 4.20 42.33 12.36
CA ALA A 88 4.71 43.58 11.81
C ALA A 88 3.78 44.77 12.14
N LEU A 89 2.46 44.61 12.01
CA LEU A 89 1.47 45.64 12.37
C LEU A 89 1.49 45.99 13.86
N GLU A 90 1.84 45.02 14.71
CA GLU A 90 1.94 45.20 16.16
C GLU A 90 3.36 45.59 16.61
N GLU A 91 4.26 45.94 15.68
CA GLU A 91 5.67 46.28 15.92
C GLU A 91 6.46 45.18 16.67
N ARG A 92 5.97 43.93 16.61
CA ARG A 92 6.61 42.76 17.22
C ARG A 92 7.59 42.14 16.24
N LYS A 93 8.81 41.85 16.70
CA LYS A 93 9.78 41.07 15.94
C LYS A 93 9.56 39.58 16.16
N ILE A 94 9.13 38.88 15.11
CA ILE A 94 9.11 37.41 15.09
C ILE A 94 10.05 36.90 14.00
N THR A 95 10.67 35.74 14.22
CA THR A 95 11.45 35.06 13.19
C THR A 95 10.53 34.19 12.33
N LEU A 96 10.95 33.91 11.10
CA LEU A 96 10.23 32.98 10.22
C LEU A 96 10.04 31.61 10.88
N GLY A 97 11.09 31.07 11.52
CA GLY A 97 11.01 29.77 12.20
C GLY A 97 10.00 29.76 13.36
N LEU A 98 9.86 30.85 14.11
CA LEU A 98 8.82 30.96 15.14
C LEU A 98 7.42 31.00 14.52
N ALA A 99 7.23 31.76 13.45
CA ALA A 99 5.96 31.81 12.72
C ALA A 99 5.57 30.45 12.14
N GLU A 100 6.54 29.71 11.58
CA GLU A 100 6.35 28.35 11.10
C GLU A 100 5.94 27.39 12.23
N HIS A 101 6.61 27.44 13.39
CA HIS A 101 6.23 26.61 14.53
C HIS A 101 4.84 26.93 15.06
N MET A 102 4.47 28.20 15.13
CA MET A 102 3.12 28.62 15.52
C MET A 102 2.06 28.11 14.53
N ALA A 103 2.31 28.29 13.22
CA ALA A 103 1.42 27.77 12.19
C ALA A 103 1.29 26.24 12.23
N GLU A 104 2.39 25.51 12.43
CA GLU A 104 2.34 24.05 12.55
C GLU A 104 1.55 23.59 13.77
N ALA A 105 1.67 24.28 14.90
CA ALA A 105 0.93 23.95 16.11
C ALA A 105 -0.58 24.13 15.92
N GLU A 106 -1.00 25.20 15.23
CA GLU A 106 -2.41 25.46 14.94
C GLU A 106 -3.00 24.50 13.89
N LEU A 107 -2.17 23.98 12.99
CA LEU A 107 -2.58 23.10 11.90
C LEU A 107 -2.31 21.62 12.18
N TYR A 108 -2.23 21.23 13.46
CA TYR A 108 -1.91 19.86 13.87
C TYR A 108 -2.84 18.80 13.25
N GLU A 109 -4.15 19.06 13.18
CA GLU A 109 -5.12 18.11 12.62
C GLU A 109 -4.93 17.89 11.10
N LEU A 110 -4.61 18.96 10.35
CA LEU A 110 -4.25 18.84 8.93
C LEU A 110 -2.92 18.08 8.78
N LYS A 111 -1.97 18.34 9.69
CA LYS A 111 -0.69 17.62 9.73
C LYS A 111 -0.91 16.13 9.95
N LEU A 112 -1.73 15.76 10.93
CA LEU A 112 -2.07 14.38 11.22
C LEU A 112 -2.77 13.71 10.03
N THR A 113 -3.71 14.42 9.40
CA THR A 113 -4.45 13.92 8.22
C THR A 113 -3.51 13.55 7.08
N TYR A 114 -2.55 14.42 6.72
CA TYR A 114 -1.60 14.09 5.66
C TYR A 114 -0.67 12.93 6.08
N LEU A 115 -0.23 12.87 7.35
CA LEU A 115 0.69 11.83 7.83
C LEU A 115 0.04 10.44 7.80
N VAL A 116 -1.25 10.35 8.17
CA VAL A 116 -2.00 9.10 8.08
C VAL A 116 -2.17 8.67 6.62
N ALA A 117 -2.48 9.61 5.74
CA ALA A 117 -2.59 9.32 4.30
C ALA A 117 -1.24 8.87 3.70
N GLU A 118 -0.14 9.50 4.11
CA GLU A 118 1.23 9.12 3.72
C GLU A 118 1.56 7.70 4.18
N GLN A 119 1.28 7.37 5.44
CA GLN A 119 1.56 6.04 5.98
C GLN A 119 0.75 4.96 5.26
N ARG A 120 -0.51 5.26 4.89
CA ARG A 120 -1.34 4.36 4.09
C ARG A 120 -0.77 4.13 2.70
N GLU A 121 -0.36 5.19 1.99
CA GLU A 121 0.28 5.09 0.68
C GLU A 121 1.56 4.24 0.74
N ARG A 122 2.43 4.53 1.71
CA ARG A 122 3.69 3.79 1.92
C ARG A 122 3.45 2.32 2.21
N ALA A 123 2.47 2.00 3.07
CA ALA A 123 2.10 0.63 3.37
C ALA A 123 1.61 -0.12 2.13
N MET A 124 0.75 0.51 1.33
CA MET A 124 0.27 -0.06 0.07
C MET A 124 1.39 -0.28 -0.95
N ARG A 125 2.37 0.63 -1.02
CA ARG A 125 3.54 0.49 -1.90
C ARG A 125 4.40 -0.71 -1.51
N LYS A 126 4.74 -0.84 -0.22
CA LYS A 126 5.48 -2.00 0.30
C LYS A 126 4.76 -3.31 0.04
N PHE A 127 3.43 -3.28 0.14
CA PHE A 127 2.61 -4.43 -0.16
C PHE A 127 2.70 -4.83 -1.65
N LEU A 128 2.67 -3.87 -2.56
CA LEU A 128 2.83 -4.11 -3.99
C LEU A 128 4.20 -4.71 -4.31
N GLU A 129 5.26 -4.21 -3.67
CA GLU A 129 6.62 -4.77 -3.77
C GLU A 129 6.67 -6.23 -3.29
N ALA A 130 5.98 -6.55 -2.19
CA ALA A 130 5.90 -7.92 -1.68
C ALA A 130 5.17 -8.86 -2.66
N LEU A 131 4.11 -8.39 -3.32
CA LEU A 131 3.42 -9.15 -4.38
C LEU A 131 4.33 -9.43 -5.57
N ASP A 132 5.12 -8.45 -6.00
CA ASP A 132 6.06 -8.62 -7.11
C ASP A 132 7.16 -9.63 -6.75
N ALA A 133 7.73 -9.54 -5.54
CA ALA A 133 8.71 -10.52 -5.04
C ALA A 133 8.11 -11.94 -4.97
N ALA A 134 6.87 -12.09 -4.50
CA ALA A 134 6.19 -13.37 -4.46
C ALA A 134 5.95 -13.96 -5.86
N LEU A 135 5.64 -13.11 -6.85
CA LEU A 135 5.49 -13.54 -8.23
C LEU A 135 6.81 -14.05 -8.82
N ASP A 136 7.89 -13.32 -8.59
CA ASP A 136 9.21 -13.65 -9.12
C ASP A 136 9.76 -14.93 -8.49
N ASN A 137 9.62 -15.11 -7.17
CA ASN A 137 9.97 -16.36 -6.49
C ASN A 137 9.23 -17.56 -7.11
N HIS A 138 7.92 -17.45 -7.30
CA HIS A 138 7.14 -18.52 -7.90
C HIS A 138 7.49 -18.77 -9.38
N ARG A 139 7.97 -17.76 -10.13
CA ARG A 139 8.50 -17.97 -11.49
C ARG A 139 9.80 -18.76 -11.47
N THR A 140 10.68 -18.46 -10.53
CA THR A 140 11.94 -19.19 -10.29
C THR A 140 11.66 -20.64 -9.88
N ASP A 141 10.78 -20.88 -8.91
CA ASP A 141 10.42 -22.23 -8.45
C ASP A 141 9.90 -23.12 -9.58
N ARG A 142 9.08 -22.55 -10.48
CA ARG A 142 8.60 -23.27 -11.67
C ARG A 142 9.70 -23.52 -12.69
N ALA A 143 10.65 -22.60 -12.84
CA ALA A 143 11.77 -22.78 -13.75
C ALA A 143 12.68 -23.92 -13.26
N ASP A 144 12.94 -23.97 -11.95
CA ASP A 144 13.71 -25.03 -11.30
C ASP A 144 12.99 -26.37 -11.40
N SER A 145 11.69 -26.42 -11.13
CA SER A 145 10.87 -27.64 -11.29
C SER A 145 10.97 -28.18 -12.71
N ARG A 146 10.85 -27.31 -13.74
CA ARG A 146 11.02 -27.71 -15.15
C ARG A 146 12.44 -28.13 -15.51
N ALA A 147 13.45 -27.63 -14.80
CA ALA A 147 14.84 -28.06 -15.00
C ALA A 147 15.06 -29.46 -14.40
N VAL A 148 14.52 -29.72 -13.21
CA VAL A 148 14.52 -31.05 -12.57
C VAL A 148 13.74 -32.08 -13.38
N ASP A 149 12.55 -31.72 -13.87
CA ASP A 149 11.73 -32.59 -14.73
C ASP A 149 12.47 -32.93 -16.04
N ARG A 150 13.19 -31.96 -16.62
CA ARG A 150 14.03 -32.22 -17.80
C ARG A 150 15.24 -33.11 -17.48
N ALA A 151 15.91 -32.89 -16.35
CA ALA A 151 17.06 -33.69 -15.93
C ALA A 151 16.66 -35.14 -15.62
N SER A 152 15.49 -35.35 -14.99
CA SER A 152 14.93 -36.68 -14.73
C SER A 152 14.45 -37.36 -16.01
N ALA A 153 13.80 -36.63 -16.94
CA ALA A 153 13.38 -37.17 -18.23
C ALA A 153 14.54 -37.48 -19.19
N GLN A 154 15.68 -36.80 -19.06
CA GLN A 154 16.90 -37.04 -19.86
C GLN A 154 17.80 -38.15 -19.30
N GLY A 155 17.42 -38.80 -18.21
CA GLY A 155 18.09 -40.01 -17.76
C GLY A 155 19.50 -39.78 -17.19
N TYR A 156 19.71 -38.76 -16.36
CA TYR A 156 20.85 -38.74 -15.42
C TYR A 156 20.65 -39.75 -14.26
N GLY A 157 20.03 -40.91 -14.55
CA GLY A 157 20.06 -42.13 -13.75
C GLY A 157 21.15 -43.06 -14.30
N GLY A 158 22.39 -42.57 -14.34
CA GLY A 158 23.55 -43.34 -14.75
C GLY A 158 24.56 -43.38 -13.61
N GLY A 159 24.52 -44.46 -12.82
CA GLY A 159 25.52 -44.73 -11.79
C GLY A 159 25.01 -45.66 -10.70
N ALA A 160 25.02 -46.96 -10.98
CA ALA A 160 25.25 -47.97 -9.96
C ALA A 160 26.69 -47.86 -9.43
#